data_AF-A0AAV2Z321-F1
#
_entry.id   AF-A0AAV2Z321-F1
#
_cell.length_a   1.000
_cell.length_b   1.000
_cell.length_c   1.000
_cell.angle_alpha   90.00
_cell.angle_beta   90.00
_cell.angle_gamma   90.00
#
_symmetry.space_group_name_H-M   'P 1'
#
loop_
_entity.id
_entity.type
_entity.pdbx_description
1 polymer ?
#
loop_
_entity_poly.entity_id
_entity_poly.type
_entity_poly.pdbx_seq_one_letter_code
_entity_poly.pdbx_strand_id
1 'polypeptide(L)'
;MDDGKAIKFDLPSTSSTQRPRRTERTKAAKNVTAFVFYCHDDQQPRGFVNRCPHALLELDMDDGDFFADGFIQCKAHGAFFDPQTGMCLRGPLQELLLEVDGDDVIYKGGLAARRPRNETEDREAHRGQRQQALAETLARRADDIHRIQQELHEKTMQRMAMYRQQQQRQQPKHQTGGNSARDTTSSKNAMD
;
A
#
# COMPACT_ATOMS: atom_id res chain seq x y z
N MET A 1 -15.45 4.39 3.77
CA MET A 1 -14.37 3.39 3.95
C MET A 1 -13.51 3.91 5.08
N ASP A 2 -12.86 3.04 5.86
CA ASP A 2 -11.91 3.49 6.88
C ASP A 2 -10.58 3.79 6.17
N ASP A 3 -10.48 4.97 5.54
CA ASP A 3 -9.22 5.62 5.14
C ASP A 3 -8.58 6.35 6.34
N GLY A 4 -8.87 5.84 7.54
CA GLY A 4 -8.86 6.54 8.82
C GLY A 4 -7.49 7.07 9.23
N LYS A 5 -7.47 8.29 9.76
CA LYS A 5 -6.33 8.78 10.51
C LYS A 5 -6.25 7.99 11.82
N ALA A 6 -5.12 7.33 12.03
CA ALA A 6 -4.78 6.73 13.31
C ALA A 6 -3.87 7.66 14.10
N ILE A 7 -3.96 7.57 15.42
CA ILE A 7 -3.04 8.19 16.35
C ILE A 7 -2.15 7.09 16.93
N LYS A 8 -0.85 7.12 16.60
CA LYS A 8 0.18 6.26 17.19
C LYS A 8 0.61 6.82 18.55
N PHE A 9 0.80 5.94 19.53
CA PHE A 9 1.29 6.31 20.86
C PHE A 9 2.08 5.18 21.52
N ASP A 10 2.92 5.53 22.48
CA ASP A 10 3.66 4.57 23.30
C ASP A 10 2.73 3.93 24.35
N LEU A 11 2.72 2.60 24.44
CA LEU A 11 2.10 1.92 25.57
C LEU A 11 3.00 2.05 26.80
N PRO A 12 2.42 2.33 27.99
CA PRO A 12 3.18 2.37 29.22
C PRO A 12 3.80 0.99 29.46
N SER A 13 5.13 0.94 29.65
CA SER A 13 5.79 -0.30 30.05
C SER A 13 5.17 -0.79 31.35
N THR A 14 4.68 -2.03 31.38
CA THR A 14 4.28 -2.67 32.63
C THR A 14 5.52 -2.76 33.51
N SER A 15 5.69 -1.82 34.43
CA SER A 15 6.74 -1.89 35.43
C SER A 15 6.43 -3.11 36.28
N SER A 16 7.09 -4.24 36.02
CA SER A 16 7.13 -5.29 37.01
C SER A 16 7.79 -4.69 38.25
N THR A 17 7.13 -4.78 39.40
CA THR A 17 7.66 -4.34 40.70
C THR A 17 8.82 -5.24 41.17
N GLN A 18 9.54 -5.91 40.26
CA GLN A 18 10.69 -6.72 40.58
C GLN A 18 11.97 -5.89 40.44
N ARG A 19 12.56 -5.60 41.60
CA ARG A 19 13.94 -5.12 41.79
C ARG A 19 14.87 -5.85 40.80
N PRO A 20 15.55 -5.16 39.86
CA PRO A 20 16.41 -5.82 38.89
C PRO A 20 17.57 -6.51 39.60
N ARG A 21 17.79 -7.80 39.31
CA ARG A 21 19.00 -8.51 39.76
C ARG A 21 20.22 -7.84 39.12
N ARG A 22 21.25 -7.59 39.92
CA ARG A 22 22.41 -6.71 39.68
C ARG A 22 23.33 -7.12 38.50
N THR A 23 22.95 -8.07 37.66
CA THR A 23 23.81 -8.67 36.61
C THR A 23 23.28 -8.56 35.19
N GLU A 24 22.13 -7.94 34.94
CA GLU A 24 21.60 -7.78 33.56
C GLU A 24 21.72 -6.33 33.08
N ARG A 25 22.90 -6.00 32.53
CA ARG A 25 23.11 -4.74 31.80
C ARG A 25 22.30 -4.76 30.50
N THR A 26 21.16 -4.08 30.55
CA THR A 26 20.62 -3.14 29.54
C THR A 26 20.51 -3.64 28.10
N LYS A 27 19.46 -4.40 27.78
CA LYS A 27 18.66 -4.05 26.59
C LYS A 27 17.55 -3.15 27.08
N ALA A 28 17.57 -1.88 26.70
CA ALA A 28 16.43 -0.99 26.92
C ALA A 28 15.18 -1.72 26.38
N ALA A 29 14.19 -1.95 27.23
CA ALA A 29 12.92 -2.49 26.79
C ALA A 29 12.43 -1.55 25.68
N LYS A 30 12.34 -2.04 24.43
CA LYS A 30 11.73 -1.25 23.36
C LYS A 30 10.31 -0.93 23.81
N ASN A 31 9.97 0.36 23.84
CA ASN A 31 8.59 0.80 24.06
C ASN A 31 7.72 0.11 23.00
N VAL A 32 6.66 -0.56 23.44
CA VAL A 32 5.67 -1.14 22.54
C VAL A 32 4.73 -0.02 22.14
N THR A 33 4.55 0.21 20.85
CA THR A 33 3.62 1.23 20.37
C THR A 33 2.23 0.62 20.13
N ALA A 34 1.22 1.48 20.10
CA ALA A 34 -0.15 1.14 19.74
C ALA A 34 -0.75 2.28 18.92
N PHE A 35 -1.92 2.02 18.36
CA PHE A 35 -2.65 3.03 17.61
C PHE A 35 -4.14 2.95 17.87
N VAL A 36 -4.81 4.09 17.79
CA VAL A 36 -6.26 4.24 17.93
C VAL A 36 -6.82 5.00 16.74
N PHE A 37 -8.02 4.65 16.31
CA PHE A 37 -8.75 5.29 15.21
C PHE A 37 -10.26 5.14 15.44
N TYR A 38 -11.04 5.91 14.69
CA TYR A 38 -12.50 5.77 14.68
C TYR A 38 -12.90 4.80 13.57
N CYS A 39 -13.59 3.70 13.91
CA CYS A 39 -14.06 2.73 12.93
C CYS A 39 -15.46 3.13 12.44
N HIS A 40 -15.59 3.37 11.14
CA HIS A 40 -16.86 3.78 10.53
C HIS A 40 -17.86 2.61 10.39
N ASP A 41 -17.41 1.36 10.40
CA ASP A 41 -18.29 0.20 10.24
C ASP A 41 -19.17 -0.03 11.50
N ASP A 42 -18.66 0.23 12.71
CA ASP A 42 -19.42 0.12 13.96
C ASP A 42 -19.58 1.42 14.75
N GLN A 43 -19.11 2.54 14.19
CA GLN A 43 -19.24 3.88 14.77
C GLN A 43 -18.61 3.99 16.17
N GLN A 44 -17.48 3.32 16.39
CA GLN A 44 -16.79 3.29 17.67
C GLN A 44 -15.28 3.42 17.52
N PRO A 45 -14.57 3.98 18.52
CA PRO A 45 -13.13 3.95 18.53
C PRO A 45 -12.62 2.52 18.69
N ARG A 46 -11.62 2.20 17.88
CA ARG A 46 -10.89 0.94 17.91
C ARG A 46 -9.41 1.23 18.07
N GLY A 47 -8.71 0.34 18.74
CA GLY A 47 -7.27 0.45 18.89
C GLY A 47 -6.61 -0.89 18.99
N PHE A 48 -5.40 -0.99 18.45
CA PHE A 48 -4.62 -2.21 18.46
C PHE A 48 -3.17 -1.94 18.84
N VAL A 49 -2.52 -2.95 19.42
CA VAL A 49 -1.08 -2.97 19.56
C VAL A 49 -0.45 -2.92 18.17
N ASN A 50 0.55 -2.05 17.97
CA ASN A 50 1.28 -1.90 16.72
C ASN A 50 2.27 -3.05 16.54
N ARG A 51 1.75 -4.27 16.39
CA ARG A 51 2.57 -5.46 16.21
C ARG A 51 1.86 -6.52 15.39
N CYS A 52 2.45 -6.84 14.25
CA CYS A 52 1.98 -7.91 13.39
C CYS A 52 2.05 -9.26 14.11
N PRO A 53 0.94 -10.02 14.26
CA PRO A 53 0.95 -11.33 14.90
C PRO A 53 1.70 -12.38 14.07
N HIS A 54 1.92 -12.12 12.78
CA HIS A 54 2.66 -13.00 11.88
C HIS A 54 4.17 -12.77 11.96
N ALA A 55 4.63 -11.56 11.65
CA ALA A 55 6.05 -11.24 11.54
C ALA A 55 6.66 -10.71 12.84
N LEU A 56 5.82 -10.38 13.83
CA LEU A 56 6.24 -9.83 15.13
C LEU A 56 6.96 -8.47 15.04
N LEU A 57 6.80 -7.77 13.92
CA LEU A 57 7.29 -6.42 13.62
C LEU A 57 6.16 -5.39 13.78
N GLU A 58 6.52 -4.11 13.88
CA GLU A 58 5.55 -3.01 13.80
C GLU A 58 4.86 -2.99 12.43
N LEU A 59 3.59 -2.58 12.43
CA LEU A 59 2.73 -2.56 11.24
C LEU A 59 3.08 -1.38 10.32
N ASP A 60 3.37 -0.22 10.88
CA ASP A 60 3.53 1.07 10.20
C ASP A 60 4.96 1.35 9.71
N MET A 61 5.95 0.54 10.09
CA MET A 61 7.37 0.83 9.82
C MET A 61 7.80 2.24 10.28
N ASP A 62 7.19 2.72 11.37
CA ASP A 62 7.43 4.03 12.00
C ASP A 62 6.97 5.28 11.26
N ASP A 63 6.13 5.14 10.21
CA ASP A 63 5.54 6.30 9.53
C ASP A 63 4.19 6.76 10.13
N GLY A 64 3.64 6.01 11.09
CA GLY A 64 2.38 6.34 11.76
C GLY A 64 1.13 6.18 10.90
N ASP A 65 1.25 5.63 9.69
CA ASP A 65 0.14 5.33 8.79
C ASP A 65 -0.11 3.82 8.72
N PHE A 66 -1.37 3.43 8.90
CA PHE A 66 -1.78 2.05 9.13
C PHE A 66 -2.74 1.53 8.07
N PHE A 67 -3.30 2.39 7.22
CA PHE A 67 -4.45 2.02 6.38
C PHE A 67 -4.08 1.97 4.91
N ALA A 68 -4.59 0.96 4.23
CA ALA A 68 -4.57 0.85 2.79
C ALA A 68 -5.84 0.14 2.32
N ASP A 69 -6.49 0.71 1.30
CA ASP A 69 -7.64 0.09 0.63
C ASP A 69 -8.82 -0.24 1.59
N GLY A 70 -8.98 0.55 2.67
CA GLY A 70 -10.03 0.37 3.69
C GLY A 70 -9.72 -0.72 4.74
N PHE A 71 -8.49 -1.19 4.79
CA PHE A 71 -8.00 -2.19 5.74
C PHE A 71 -6.78 -1.68 6.49
N ILE A 72 -6.49 -2.26 7.65
CA ILE A 72 -5.19 -2.07 8.30
C ILE A 72 -4.16 -2.91 7.55
N GLN A 73 -3.02 -2.34 7.15
CA GLN A 73 -1.97 -3.03 6.42
C GLN A 73 -0.67 -3.10 7.24
N CYS A 74 -0.10 -4.30 7.35
CA CYS A 74 1.28 -4.47 7.78
C CYS A 74 2.22 -4.10 6.63
N LYS A 75 2.85 -2.93 6.71
CA LYS A 75 3.78 -2.43 5.69
C LYS A 75 5.05 -3.28 5.55
N ALA A 76 5.39 -4.08 6.57
CA ALA A 76 6.55 -4.97 6.50
C ALA A 76 6.42 -6.09 5.45
N HIS A 77 5.21 -6.61 5.18
CA HIS A 77 5.01 -7.72 4.23
C HIS A 77 3.60 -7.80 3.62
N GLY A 78 2.81 -6.73 3.69
CA GLY A 78 1.53 -6.59 2.98
C GLY A 78 0.36 -7.42 3.52
N ALA A 79 0.38 -7.86 4.78
CA ALA A 79 -0.80 -8.50 5.35
C ALA A 79 -1.88 -7.46 5.68
N PHE A 80 -3.13 -7.78 5.34
CA PHE A 80 -4.29 -6.95 5.63
C PHE A 80 -5.08 -7.50 6.82
N PHE A 81 -5.59 -6.60 7.64
CA PHE A 81 -6.42 -6.87 8.81
C PHE A 81 -7.70 -6.07 8.71
N ASP A 82 -8.79 -6.71 9.10
CA ASP A 82 -10.09 -6.06 9.21
C ASP A 82 -10.09 -4.98 10.31
N PRO A 83 -10.39 -3.70 10.03
CA PRO A 83 -10.38 -2.64 11.04
C PRO A 83 -11.32 -2.89 12.21
N GLN A 84 -12.48 -3.47 11.95
CA GLN A 84 -13.50 -3.70 12.98
C GLN A 84 -13.08 -4.80 13.96
N THR A 85 -12.43 -5.87 13.50
CA THR A 85 -12.18 -7.07 14.31
C THR A 85 -10.69 -7.35 14.56
N GLY A 86 -9.81 -6.65 13.86
CA GLY A 86 -8.38 -6.92 13.79
C GLY A 86 -8.04 -8.24 13.08
N MET A 87 -8.99 -8.98 12.48
CA MET A 87 -8.76 -10.32 11.93
C MET A 87 -7.94 -10.32 10.63
N CYS A 88 -6.99 -11.26 10.55
CA CYS A 88 -6.23 -11.62 9.34
C CYS A 88 -6.20 -13.15 9.17
N LEU A 89 -5.62 -13.63 8.06
CA LEU A 89 -5.39 -15.05 7.74
C LEU A 89 -4.65 -15.81 8.86
N ARG A 90 -3.70 -15.17 9.56
CA ARG A 90 -2.91 -15.79 10.65
C ARG A 90 -3.41 -15.50 12.07
N GLY A 91 -4.53 -14.80 12.21
CA GLY A 91 -5.11 -14.43 13.51
C GLY A 91 -5.21 -12.92 13.71
N PRO A 92 -5.93 -12.48 14.76
CA PRO A 92 -6.24 -11.08 14.94
C PRO A 92 -5.09 -10.29 15.56
N LEU A 93 -5.10 -8.97 15.33
CA LEU A 93 -4.36 -8.00 16.13
C LEU A 93 -4.78 -8.07 17.59
N GLN A 94 -3.91 -7.60 18.50
CA GLN A 94 -4.25 -7.47 19.91
C GLN A 94 -4.98 -6.15 20.12
N GLU A 95 -6.28 -6.23 20.42
CA GLU A 95 -7.14 -5.08 20.63
C GLU A 95 -6.94 -4.47 22.01
N LEU A 96 -6.95 -3.14 22.08
CA LEU A 96 -6.81 -2.38 23.32
C LEU A 96 -8.14 -2.32 24.07
N LEU A 97 -8.09 -2.34 25.40
CA LEU A 97 -9.24 -2.03 26.22
C LEU A 97 -9.42 -0.50 26.27
N LEU A 98 -10.41 -0.02 25.53
CA LEU A 98 -10.74 1.41 25.42
C LEU A 98 -12.08 1.70 26.11
N GLU A 99 -12.19 2.90 26.66
CA GLU A 99 -13.43 3.48 27.21
C GLU A 99 -13.66 4.84 26.54
N VAL A 100 -14.92 5.17 26.29
CA VAL A 100 -15.32 6.48 25.76
C VAL A 100 -15.91 7.30 26.89
N ASP A 101 -15.33 8.46 27.16
CA ASP A 101 -15.81 9.42 28.15
C ASP A 101 -16.01 10.78 27.47
N GLY A 102 -17.26 11.08 27.11
CA GLY A 102 -17.58 12.25 26.29
C GLY A 102 -16.89 12.19 24.93
N ASP A 103 -16.04 13.19 24.65
CA ASP A 103 -15.26 13.29 23.42
C ASP A 103 -13.88 12.59 23.52
N ASP A 104 -13.54 12.05 24.70
CA ASP A 104 -12.26 11.42 24.97
C ASP A 104 -12.30 9.90 24.79
N VAL A 105 -11.21 9.36 24.24
CA VAL A 105 -10.97 7.91 24.17
C VAL A 105 -9.86 7.54 25.14
N ILE A 106 -10.21 6.77 26.17
CA ILE A 106 -9.35 6.44 27.30
C ILE A 106 -8.84 5.01 27.16
N TYR A 107 -7.52 4.85 27.11
CA TYR A 107 -6.89 3.54 27.22
C TYR A 107 -6.85 3.07 28.69
N LYS A 108 -7.44 1.91 28.98
CA LYS A 108 -7.60 1.39 30.35
C LYS A 108 -6.41 0.57 30.87
N GLY A 109 -5.27 0.56 30.16
CA GLY A 109 -4.07 -0.15 30.64
C GLY A 109 -4.08 -1.66 30.42
N GLY A 110 -4.86 -2.16 29.45
CA GLY A 110 -4.97 -3.59 29.17
C GLY A 110 -5.44 -3.89 27.75
N LEU A 111 -5.53 -5.19 27.42
CA LEU A 111 -6.11 -5.64 26.16
C LEU A 111 -7.61 -5.92 26.35
N ALA A 112 -8.40 -5.70 25.31
CA ALA A 112 -9.80 -6.09 25.30
C ALA A 112 -9.91 -7.62 25.46
N ALA A 113 -10.99 -8.08 26.09
CA ALA A 113 -11.27 -9.50 26.19
C ALA A 113 -11.35 -10.09 24.77
N ARG A 114 -10.66 -11.21 24.53
CA ARG A 114 -10.82 -11.92 23.25
C ARG A 114 -12.28 -12.26 23.07
N ARG A 115 -12.87 -11.83 21.94
CA ARG A 115 -14.21 -12.28 21.54
C ARG A 115 -14.29 -13.81 21.64
N PRO A 116 -15.42 -14.35 22.15
CA PRO A 116 -15.56 -15.78 22.44
C PRO A 116 -15.20 -16.65 21.23
N ARG A 117 -14.63 -17.82 21.51
CA ARG A 117 -13.98 -18.71 20.52
C ARG A 117 -14.98 -19.51 19.66
N ASN A 118 -16.28 -19.34 19.90
CA ASN A 118 -17.30 -20.35 19.64
C ASN A 118 -17.96 -20.16 18.26
N GLU A 119 -17.20 -20.07 17.18
CA GLU A 119 -17.75 -19.68 15.86
C GLU A 119 -16.72 -19.87 14.73
N THR A 120 -16.12 -21.06 14.60
CA THR A 120 -15.11 -21.31 13.54
C THR A 120 -15.68 -21.09 12.13
N GLU A 121 -16.95 -21.46 11.91
CA GLU A 121 -17.66 -21.24 10.64
C GLU A 121 -17.91 -19.74 10.39
N ASP A 122 -18.32 -18.98 11.40
CA ASP A 122 -18.52 -17.53 11.28
C ASP A 122 -17.20 -16.79 11.01
N ARG A 123 -16.08 -17.28 11.58
CA ARG A 123 -14.76 -16.71 11.31
C ARG A 123 -14.27 -16.96 9.88
N GLU A 124 -14.56 -18.13 9.33
CA GLU A 124 -14.20 -18.47 7.96
C GLU A 124 -15.08 -17.71 6.97
N ALA A 125 -16.39 -17.61 7.24
CA ALA A 125 -17.32 -16.79 6.48
C ALA A 125 -16.91 -15.31 6.50
N HIS A 126 -16.65 -14.74 7.68
CA HIS A 126 -16.17 -13.37 7.83
C HIS A 126 -14.85 -13.16 7.08
N ARG A 127 -13.89 -14.08 7.24
CA ARG A 127 -12.62 -14.04 6.49
C ARG A 127 -12.85 -14.04 4.98
N GLY A 128 -13.71 -14.92 4.48
CA GLY A 128 -14.05 -15.02 3.06
C GLY A 128 -14.68 -13.73 2.54
N GLN A 129 -15.66 -13.18 3.27
CA GLN A 129 -16.31 -11.92 2.94
C GLN A 129 -15.32 -10.76 2.88
N ARG A 130 -14.45 -10.63 3.89
CA ARG A 130 -13.44 -9.55 3.94
C ARG A 130 -12.38 -9.73 2.86
N GLN A 131 -11.98 -10.96 2.55
CA GLN A 131 -11.04 -11.23 1.46
C GLN A 131 -11.64 -10.88 0.09
N GLN A 132 -12.93 -11.15 -0.12
CA GLN A 132 -13.64 -10.72 -1.32
C GLN A 132 -13.71 -9.18 -1.41
N ALA A 133 -14.08 -8.50 -0.31
CA ALA A 133 -14.13 -7.04 -0.27
C ALA A 133 -12.77 -6.38 -0.58
N LEU A 134 -11.68 -6.95 -0.06
CA LEU A 134 -10.32 -6.52 -0.40
C LEU A 134 -10.01 -6.76 -1.88
N ALA A 135 -10.33 -7.94 -2.41
CA ALA A 135 -10.09 -8.27 -3.81
C ALA A 135 -10.82 -7.31 -4.77
N GLU A 136 -12.07 -6.96 -4.48
CA GLU A 136 -12.84 -5.99 -5.26
C GLU A 136 -12.22 -4.59 -5.21
N THR A 137 -11.71 -4.18 -4.05
CA THR A 137 -11.06 -2.86 -3.89
C THR A 137 -9.73 -2.80 -4.64
N LEU A 138 -8.92 -3.87 -4.57
CA LEU A 138 -7.68 -3.97 -5.33
C LEU A 138 -7.94 -4.03 -6.84
N ALA A 139 -9.00 -4.70 -7.29
CA ALA A 139 -9.39 -4.74 -8.70
C ALA A 139 -9.73 -3.33 -9.22
N ARG A 140 -10.56 -2.58 -8.49
CA ARG A 140 -10.87 -1.17 -8.82
C ARG A 140 -9.60 -0.32 -8.94
N ARG A 141 -8.67 -0.46 -7.99
CA ARG A 141 -7.38 0.24 -8.02
C ARG A 141 -6.53 -0.16 -9.23
N ALA A 142 -6.52 -1.43 -9.61
CA ALA A 142 -5.82 -1.89 -10.80
C ALA A 142 -6.40 -1.28 -12.09
N ASP A 143 -7.72 -1.17 -12.20
CA ASP A 143 -8.38 -0.51 -13.32
C ASP A 143 -8.01 0.98 -13.40
N ASP A 144 -7.96 1.67 -12.26
CA ASP A 144 -7.52 3.07 -12.19
C ASP A 144 -6.06 3.24 -12.64
N ILE A 145 -5.16 2.34 -12.21
CA ILE A 145 -3.75 2.35 -12.63
C ILE A 145 -3.64 2.12 -14.14
N HIS A 146 -4.38 1.15 -14.69
CA HIS A 146 -4.40 0.91 -16.13
C HIS A 146 -4.90 2.12 -16.91
N ARG A 147 -5.96 2.79 -16.43
CA ARG A 147 -6.46 4.03 -17.03
C ARG A 147 -5.38 5.11 -17.07
N ILE A 148 -4.71 5.36 -15.94
CA ILE A 148 -3.63 6.36 -15.85
C ILE A 148 -2.48 6.01 -16.80
N GLN A 149 -2.09 4.73 -16.87
CA GLN A 149 -1.04 4.28 -17.80
C GLN A 149 -1.42 4.50 -19.26
N GLN A 150 -2.68 4.22 -19.63
CA GLN A 150 -3.20 4.45 -20.98
C GLN A 150 -3.19 5.94 -21.35
N GLU A 151 -3.67 6.81 -20.46
CA GLU A 151 -3.66 8.26 -20.68
C GLU A 151 -2.23 8.81 -20.83
N LEU A 152 -1.31 8.35 -19.99
CA LEU A 152 0.09 8.75 -20.07
C LEU A 152 0.73 8.27 -21.37
N HIS A 153 0.44 7.03 -21.78
CA HIS A 153 0.91 6.48 -23.05
C HIS A 153 0.39 7.31 -24.23
N GLU A 154 -0.90 7.63 -24.27
CA GLU A 154 -1.50 8.42 -25.35
C GLU A 154 -0.86 9.80 -25.45
N LYS A 155 -0.74 10.53 -24.34
CA LYS A 155 -0.07 11.84 -24.28
C LYS A 155 1.37 11.77 -24.77
N THR A 156 2.07 10.70 -24.42
CA THR A 156 3.45 10.46 -24.87
C THR A 156 3.50 10.26 -26.39
N MET A 157 2.62 9.42 -26.95
CA MET A 157 2.55 9.16 -28.39
C MET A 157 2.16 10.40 -29.20
N GLN A 158 1.20 11.20 -28.69
CA GLN A 158 0.84 12.49 -29.28
C GLN A 158 2.05 13.44 -29.33
N ARG A 159 2.82 13.53 -28.23
CA ARG A 159 4.03 14.36 -28.17
C ARG A 159 5.11 13.88 -29.14
N MET A 160 5.32 12.57 -29.26
CA MET A 160 6.26 11.99 -30.24
C MET A 160 5.85 12.28 -31.69
N ALA A 161 4.55 12.21 -32.00
CA ALA A 161 4.02 12.54 -33.32
C ALA A 161 4.24 14.01 -33.68
N MET A 162 4.02 14.93 -32.72
CA MET A 162 4.30 16.36 -32.89
C MET A 162 5.77 16.62 -33.22
N TYR A 163 6.70 16.00 -32.47
CA TYR A 163 8.13 16.13 -32.77
C TYR A 163 8.51 15.56 -34.14
N ARG A 164 7.93 14.41 -34.53
CA ARG A 164 8.15 13.82 -35.86
C ARG A 164 7.68 14.77 -36.97
N GLN A 165 6.51 15.39 -36.83
CA GLN A 165 5.99 16.36 -37.80
C GLN A 165 6.86 17.62 -37.87
N GLN A 166 7.36 18.13 -36.74
CA GLN A 166 8.28 19.27 -36.71
C GLN A 166 9.59 18.96 -37.44
N GLN A 167 10.18 17.78 -37.20
CA GLN A 167 11.39 17.34 -37.90
C GLN A 167 11.16 17.22 -39.41
N GLN A 168 10.02 16.66 -39.85
CA GLN A 168 9.66 16.56 -41.26
C GLN A 168 9.49 17.94 -41.92
N ARG A 169 8.91 18.92 -41.20
CA ARG A 169 8.78 20.31 -41.68
C ARG A 169 10.12 21.03 -41.79
N GLN A 170 11.08 20.67 -40.95
CA GLN A 170 12.44 21.25 -40.94
C GLN A 170 13.39 20.56 -41.93
N GLN A 171 13.02 19.42 -42.51
CA GLN A 171 13.82 18.80 -43.58
C GLN A 171 13.76 19.66 -44.86
N PRO A 172 14.91 20.09 -45.40
CA PRO A 172 14.93 20.82 -46.66
C PRO A 172 14.37 19.92 -47.77
N LYS A 173 13.47 20.47 -48.60
CA LYS A 173 13.03 19.80 -49.84
C LYS A 173 14.25 19.63 -50.73
N HIS A 174 14.90 18.48 -50.70
CA HIS A 174 15.88 18.13 -51.73
C HIS A 174 15.14 18.15 -53.07
N GLN A 175 15.44 19.16 -53.88
CA GLN A 175 15.02 19.24 -55.27
C GLN A 175 15.50 17.98 -55.97
N THR A 176 14.56 17.13 -56.39
CA THR A 176 14.76 16.21 -57.50
C THR A 176 14.85 17.06 -58.78
N GLY A 177 16.01 17.69 -58.99
CA GLY A 177 16.38 18.28 -60.27
C GLY A 177 16.84 17.16 -61.20
N GLY A 178 16.04 16.88 -62.23
CA GLY A 178 16.38 15.90 -63.25
C GLY A 178 17.64 16.32 -64.00
N ASN A 179 18.56 15.38 -64.21
CA ASN A 179 19.57 15.51 -65.25
C ASN A 179 19.09 14.74 -66.48
N SER A 180 18.55 15.48 -67.42
CA SER A 180 18.46 15.08 -68.81
C SER A 180 19.79 15.40 -69.52
N ALA A 181 20.22 14.45 -70.36
CA ALA A 181 21.22 14.53 -71.41
C ALA A 181 22.71 14.66 -71.03
N ARG A 182 23.48 13.62 -71.39
CA ARG A 182 24.32 13.67 -72.60
C ARG A 182 24.74 12.26 -73.04
N ASP A 183 24.32 11.92 -74.26
CA ASP A 183 24.95 10.95 -75.14
C ASP A 183 26.44 11.28 -75.33
N THR A 184 27.31 10.28 -75.21
CA THR A 184 28.43 10.10 -76.14
C THR A 184 28.71 8.61 -76.33
N THR A 185 28.70 8.25 -77.60
CA THR A 185 28.96 6.98 -78.28
C THR A 185 30.34 6.34 -78.07
N SER A 186 30.39 5.01 -78.29
CA SER A 186 31.53 4.19 -78.78
C SER A 186 32.66 3.91 -77.77
N SER A 187 33.18 2.69 -77.58
CA SER A 187 33.38 1.57 -78.51
C SER A 187 33.42 0.22 -77.80
N LYS A 188 32.97 -0.80 -78.53
CA LYS A 188 33.32 -2.22 -78.37
C LYS A 188 34.84 -2.42 -78.27
N ASN A 189 35.30 -3.34 -77.42
CA ASN A 189 36.14 -4.47 -77.85
C ASN A 189 36.18 -5.57 -76.79
N ALA A 190 36.12 -6.81 -77.31
CA ALA A 190 36.14 -8.09 -76.61
C ALA A 190 37.55 -8.50 -76.18
N MET A 191 37.66 -9.45 -75.24
CA MET A 191 38.33 -10.75 -75.42
C MET A 191 38.51 -11.48 -74.08
N ASP A 192 38.13 -12.78 -74.11
CA ASP A 192 38.34 -13.91 -73.18
C ASP A 192 37.84 -13.84 -71.73
#